data_AF-A0A7L1QQU8-F1
#
_entry.id   AF-A0A7L1QQU8-F1
#
_cell.length_a   1.000
_cell.length_b   1.000
_cell.length_c   1.000
_cell.angle_alpha   90.00
_cell.angle_beta   90.00
_cell.angle_gamma   90.00
#
_symmetry.space_group_name_H-M   'P 1'
#
loop_
_entity.id
_entity.type
_entity.pdbx_description
1 polymer ?
#
loop_
_entity_poly.entity_id
_entity_poly.type
_entity_poly.pdbx_seq_one_letter_code
_entity_poly.pdbx_strand_id
1 'polypeptide(L)' 'AGTQTSQLLVDPPWTPTVLWDRVTLTCQGSGTVGATTWYKDRQQWGQKGPDHVTVTESGTYRCDTPNSGLNPPVRV' A
#
# COMPACT_ATOMS: atom_id res chain seq x y z
N ALA A 1 4.80 6.33 -24.39
CA ALA A 1 3.83 5.64 -23.52
C ALA A 1 4.14 6.05 -22.09
N GLY A 2 3.21 6.69 -21.39
CA GLY A 2 3.41 7.07 -19.98
C GLY A 2 3.22 5.85 -19.09
N THR A 3 4.23 5.52 -18.30
CA THR A 3 4.15 4.42 -17.31
C THR A 3 3.18 4.86 -16.22
N GLN A 4 1.97 4.31 -16.18
CA GLN A 4 0.99 4.57 -15.12
C GLN A 4 1.50 3.94 -13.83
N THR A 5 2.15 4.74 -12.97
CA THR A 5 2.70 4.29 -11.69
C THR A 5 1.58 3.95 -10.70
N SER A 6 1.75 2.87 -9.94
CA SER A 6 0.85 2.57 -8.82
C SER A 6 0.90 3.69 -7.78
N GLN A 7 -0.25 4.03 -7.20
CA GLN A 7 -0.39 4.98 -6.10
C GLN A 7 -0.89 4.26 -4.85
N LEU A 8 -0.38 4.62 -3.68
CA LEU A 8 -0.84 4.06 -2.41
C LEU A 8 -1.62 5.14 -1.66
N LEU A 9 -2.91 4.89 -1.49
CA LEU A 9 -3.80 5.75 -0.73
C LEU A 9 -3.87 5.25 0.71
N VAL A 10 -3.93 6.21 1.63
CA VAL A 10 -4.04 5.98 3.07
C VAL A 10 -5.38 6.54 3.52
N ASP A 11 -6.21 5.70 4.11
CA ASP A 11 -7.49 6.08 4.69
C ASP A 11 -7.56 5.67 6.17
N PRO A 12 -7.76 6.60 7.11
CA PRO A 12 -7.90 8.04 6.90
C PRO A 12 -6.57 8.74 6.51
N PRO A 13 -6.60 9.87 5.79
CA PRO A 13 -5.40 10.55 5.28
C PRO A 13 -4.58 11.32 6.33
N TRP A 14 -5.05 11.40 7.59
CA TRP A 14 -4.30 12.01 8.69
C TRP A 14 -3.55 10.95 9.50
N THR A 15 -2.34 11.26 9.95
CA THR A 15 -1.61 10.42 10.93
C THR A 15 -2.36 10.45 12.26
N PRO A 16 -2.90 9.32 12.76
CA PRO A 16 -3.57 9.30 14.06
C PRO A 16 -2.54 9.64 15.14
N THR A 17 -2.73 10.79 15.80
CA THR A 17 -1.74 11.39 16.71
C THR A 17 -1.52 10.58 17.98
N VAL A 18 -2.46 9.71 18.35
CA VAL A 18 -2.47 9.00 19.64
C VAL A 18 -3.31 7.72 19.47
N LEU A 19 -2.68 6.56 19.76
CA LEU A 19 -3.23 5.18 19.70
C LEU A 19 -3.67 4.68 18.30
N TRP A 20 -2.74 4.04 17.59
CA TRP A 20 -2.93 2.97 16.60
C TRP A 20 -4.36 2.70 16.11
N ASP A 21 -4.91 3.68 15.38
CA ASP A 21 -6.20 3.50 14.73
C ASP A 21 -6.03 2.64 13.48
N ARG A 22 -7.10 1.96 13.09
CA ARG A 22 -7.09 1.02 11.98
C ARG A 22 -6.99 1.79 10.67
N VAL A 23 -5.82 1.79 10.03
CA VAL A 23 -5.59 2.46 8.76
C VAL A 23 -5.78 1.47 7.61
N THR A 24 -6.48 1.88 6.57
CA THR A 24 -6.64 1.12 5.34
C THR A 24 -5.73 1.69 4.27
N LEU A 25 -4.82 0.86 3.80
CA LEU A 25 -3.91 1.13 2.70
C LEU A 25 -4.51 0.57 1.41
N THR A 26 -4.71 1.40 0.40
CA THR A 26 -5.25 0.99 -0.90
C THR A 26 -4.21 1.22 -1.99
N CYS A 27 -3.74 0.14 -2.60
CA CYS A 27 -2.88 0.16 -3.78
C CYS A 27 -3.73 0.35 -5.03
N GLN A 28 -3.65 1.54 -5.62
CA GLN A 28 -4.23 1.84 -6.92
C GLN A 28 -3.20 1.56 -8.01
N GLY A 29 -3.42 0.52 -8.81
CA GLY A 29 -2.60 0.17 -9.96
C GLY A 29 -3.45 -0.40 -11.07
N SER A 30 -2.97 -0.32 -12.31
CA SER A 30 -3.65 -0.86 -13.50
C SER A 30 -3.41 -2.37 -13.62
N GLY A 31 -3.66 -3.12 -12.54
CA GLY A 31 -3.35 -4.54 -12.44
C GLY A 31 -4.52 -5.40 -12.02
N THR A 32 -4.46 -6.67 -12.42
CA THR A 32 -5.46 -7.69 -12.08
C THR A 32 -5.71 -7.73 -10.58
N VAL A 33 -6.97 -7.52 -10.18
CA VAL A 33 -7.46 -7.66 -8.79
C VAL A 33 -6.97 -9.01 -8.24
N GLY A 34 -5.97 -9.00 -7.35
CA GLY A 34 -5.50 -10.22 -6.68
C GLY A 34 -3.99 -10.44 -6.55
N ALA A 35 -3.13 -9.75 -7.30
CA ALA A 35 -1.69 -10.04 -7.32
C ALA A 35 -0.80 -8.94 -6.70
N THR A 36 -1.32 -8.14 -5.77
CA THR A 36 -0.54 -7.07 -5.13
C THR A 36 0.41 -7.62 -4.06
N THR A 37 1.70 -7.38 -4.24
CA THR A 37 2.71 -7.70 -3.24
C THR A 37 2.91 -6.51 -2.31
N TRP A 38 2.73 -6.71 -1.01
CA TRP A 38 2.88 -5.67 -0.01
C TRP A 38 4.25 -5.73 0.66
N TYR A 39 4.79 -4.56 0.97
CA TYR A 39 6.04 -4.37 1.68
C TYR A 39 5.84 -3.46 2.89
N LYS A 40 6.40 -3.84 4.03
CA LYS A 40 6.49 -3.02 5.24
C LYS A 40 7.96 -2.87 5.60
N ASP A 41 8.42 -1.63 5.76
CA ASP A 41 9.79 -1.29 6.15
C ASP A 41 10.87 -1.97 5.27
N ARG A 42 10.57 -2.05 3.95
CA ARG A 42 11.35 -2.74 2.89
C ARG A 42 11.35 -4.27 2.96
N GLN A 43 10.65 -4.85 3.92
CA GLN A 43 10.47 -6.29 4.01
C GLN A 43 9.19 -6.71 3.27
N GLN A 44 9.29 -7.74 2.43
CA GLN A 44 8.14 -8.31 1.77
C GLN A 44 7.21 -8.93 2.81
N TRP A 45 6.02 -8.36 2.93
CA TRP A 45 4.99 -8.83 3.85
C TRP A 45 4.06 -9.86 3.19
N GLY A 46 4.05 -9.90 1.85
CA GLY A 46 3.35 -10.88 1.03
C GLY A 46 2.07 -10.33 0.40
N GLN A 47 1.25 -11.24 -0.14
CA GLN A 47 -0.05 -10.91 -0.72
C GLN A 47 -1.12 -10.92 0.37
N LYS A 48 -1.34 -9.75 1.00
CA LYS A 48 -2.30 -9.59 2.11
C LYS A 48 -3.72 -9.21 1.65
N GLY A 49 -3.88 -8.80 0.40
CA GLY A 49 -5.15 -8.43 -0.19
C GLY A 49 -4.97 -8.05 -1.67
N PRO A 50 -6.05 -8.08 -2.47
CA PRO A 50 -6.00 -7.80 -3.89
C PRO A 50 -5.53 -6.37 -4.15
N ASP A 51 -6.12 -5.40 -3.45
CA ASP A 51 -5.90 -3.97 -3.68
C ASP A 51 -5.84 -3.15 -2.39
N HIS A 52 -6.34 -3.68 -1.27
CA HIS A 52 -6.31 -2.99 0.02
C HIS A 52 -5.83 -3.90 1.15
N VAL A 53 -5.16 -3.31 2.13
CA VAL A 53 -4.75 -3.96 3.37
C VAL A 53 -5.01 -3.03 4.54
N THR A 54 -5.48 -3.61 5.64
CA THR A 54 -5.66 -2.89 6.88
C THR A 54 -4.45 -3.08 7.78
N VAL A 55 -3.89 -1.99 8.27
CA VAL A 55 -2.71 -1.96 9.14
C VAL A 55 -3.01 -1.21 10.42
N THR A 56 -2.38 -1.66 11.51
CA THR A 56 -2.51 -1.08 12.85
C THR A 56 -1.14 -0.66 13.40
N GLU A 57 -0.11 -0.68 12.56
CA GLU A 57 1.27 -0.38 12.92
C GLU A 57 1.78 0.78 12.06
N SER A 58 2.68 1.59 12.63
CA SER A 58 3.39 2.60 11.85
C SER A 58 4.46 1.89 11.04
N GLY A 59 4.79 2.49 9.91
CA GLY A 59 5.85 1.96 9.10
C GLY A 59 5.88 2.64 7.75
N THR A 60 6.86 2.24 6.97
CA THR A 60 6.91 2.60 5.56
C THR A 60 6.28 1.49 4.75
N TYR A 61 5.16 1.80 4.11
CA TYR A 61 4.40 0.85 3.31
C TYR A 61 4.62 1.08 1.81
N ARG A 62 4.69 -0.02 1.08
CA ARG A 62 4.69 -0.07 -0.38
C ARG A 62 3.84 -1.23 -0.87
N CYS A 63 3.38 -1.12 -2.09
CA CYS A 63 2.70 -2.13 -2.86
C CYS A 63 3.37 -2.22 -4.25
N ASP A 64 3.44 -3.45 -4.76
CA ASP A 64 3.90 -3.76 -6.11
C ASP A 64 2.78 -4.49 -6.83
N THR A 65 2.38 -3.95 -7.98
CA THR A 65 1.36 -4.57 -8.83
C THR A 65 2.03 -5.03 -10.13
N PRO A 66 1.62 -6.18 -10.71
CA PRO A 66 2.29 -6.75 -11.88
C PRO A 66 2.37 -5.83 -13.10
N ASN A 67 1.45 -4.87 -13.22
CA ASN A 67 1.31 -4.02 -14.39
C ASN A 67 1.76 -2.57 -14.18
N SER A 68 1.72 -2.06 -12.94
CA SER A 68 2.09 -0.67 -12.63
C SER A 68 3.40 -0.57 -11.83
N GLY A 69 3.95 -1.70 -11.38
CA GLY A 69 5.21 -1.79 -10.64
C GLY A 69 5.13 -1.28 -9.21
N LEU A 70 6.31 -1.13 -8.59
CA LEU A 70 6.45 -0.69 -7.21
C LEU A 70 6.07 0.79 -7.05
N ASN A 71 5.17 1.07 -6.11
CA ASN A 71 4.76 2.43 -5.80
C ASN A 71 5.78 3.18 -4.90
N PRO A 72 5.73 4.54 -4.83
CA PRO A 72 6.53 5.32 -3.89
C PRO A 72 6.25 4.98 -2.41
N PRO A 73 7.24 4.96 -1.52
CA PRO A 73 7.02 4.71 -0.09
C PRO A 73 6.06 5.71 0.54
N VAL A 74 5.07 5.21 1.28
CA VAL A 74 4.20 6.03 2.12
C VAL A 74 4.45 5.69 3.58
N ARG A 75 4.60 6.72 4.40
CA ARG A 75 4.77 6.58 5.84
C ARG A 75 3.42 6.79 6.52
N VAL A 76 3.02 5.81 7.32
CA VAL A 76 1.84 5.83 8.18
C VAL A 76 2.29 6.08 9.61
#